data_AF-A0A7Y8K1Z6-F1
#
_entry.id   AF-A0A7Y8K1Z6-F1
#
_cell.length_a   1.000
_cell.length_b   1.000
_cell.length_c   1.000
_cell.angle_alpha   90.00
_cell.angle_beta   90.00
_cell.angle_gamma   90.00
#
_symmetry.space_group_name_H-M   'P 1'
#
loop_
_entity.id
_entity.type
_entity.pdbx_description
1 polymer ?
#
loop_
_entity_poly.entity_id
_entity_poly.type
_entity_poly.pdbx_seq_one_letter_code
_entity_poly.pdbx_strand_id
1 'polypeptide(L)'
;MTARTGLTQWIGALASAATAKQARAAGALRHLVGPALGTEDLEEREERAAARHQLEQALAASGGLAGRAGARWLDDEIGHQNNRESVAELTAEILVEDDGNGDSGEEPTLDPDWLNLFASHAEKASGDSLREMWARVLAGEIRKPGAISLRTLQFASTLDLPTAKAMQAMASWVYNGTNLPYLAGKKLPFETLQLLHDEGLIGSLDSNITNSVTLPEGWAAAMFGDIGVFFKGSPGQVLSLPGISVSRVAKEFLGTISLTRDQAVPLAFAEDLQNDSLIQAIRVGPCQRKPDGTFDMPGATLIKDWTRPIFVPPVTPGMPGMPYRPPGT
;
A
#
# COMPACT_ATOMS: atom_id res chain seq x y z
N MET A 1 33.35 21.50 31.31
CA MET A 1 31.91 21.71 31.62
C MET A 1 31.08 22.17 30.41
N THR A 2 31.63 22.17 29.18
CA THR A 2 31.03 22.77 27.97
C THR A 2 30.40 21.78 26.98
N ALA A 3 30.49 20.47 27.20
CA ALA A 3 29.98 19.46 26.26
C ALA A 3 28.51 19.04 26.50
N ARG A 4 27.98 19.25 27.72
CA ARG A 4 26.60 18.86 28.09
C ARG A 4 25.52 19.80 27.57
N THR A 5 25.87 21.06 27.31
CA THR A 5 24.97 22.12 26.80
C THR A 5 24.66 21.97 25.30
N GLY A 6 25.57 21.41 24.51
CA GLY A 6 25.36 21.21 23.07
C GLY A 6 24.33 20.13 22.73
N LEU A 7 24.31 19.03 23.52
CA LEU A 7 23.38 17.91 23.28
C LEU A 7 21.93 18.28 23.63
N THR A 8 21.73 19.09 24.68
CA THR A 8 20.40 19.58 25.07
C THR A 8 19.88 20.65 24.11
N GLN A 9 20.73 21.54 23.61
CA GLN A 9 20.36 22.48 22.54
C GLN A 9 20.02 21.75 21.22
N TRP A 10 20.75 20.69 20.88
CA TRP A 10 20.51 19.92 19.65
C TRP A 10 19.21 19.10 19.71
N ILE A 11 18.92 18.45 20.85
CA ILE A 11 17.63 17.77 21.09
C ILE A 11 16.47 18.78 21.08
N GLY A 12 16.64 19.95 21.70
CA GLY A 12 15.64 21.01 21.69
C GLY A 12 15.38 21.59 20.28
N ALA A 13 16.43 21.75 19.48
CA ALA A 13 16.31 22.22 18.10
C ALA A 13 15.63 21.19 17.19
N LEU A 14 15.92 19.89 17.37
CA LEU A 14 15.25 18.81 16.64
C LEU A 14 13.77 18.69 17.02
N ALA A 15 13.47 18.78 18.32
CA ALA A 15 12.09 18.79 18.79
C ALA A 15 11.32 19.98 18.21
N SER A 16 11.89 21.20 18.29
CA SER A 16 11.30 22.43 17.75
C SER A 16 11.13 22.39 16.22
N ALA A 17 12.08 21.79 15.49
CA ALA A 17 11.99 21.62 14.05
C ALA A 17 10.88 20.61 13.67
N ALA A 18 10.74 19.51 14.42
CA ALA A 18 9.64 18.56 14.24
C ALA A 18 8.28 19.22 14.51
N THR A 19 8.16 20.04 15.56
CA THR A 19 6.92 20.78 15.85
C THR A 19 6.59 21.80 14.76
N ALA A 20 7.60 22.53 14.26
CA ALA A 20 7.41 23.49 13.18
C ALA A 20 7.02 22.81 11.86
N LYS A 21 7.57 21.63 11.59
CA LYS A 21 7.24 20.82 10.42
C LYS A 21 5.81 20.28 10.49
N GLN A 22 5.40 19.75 11.64
CA GLN A 22 4.00 19.36 11.90
C GLN A 22 3.03 20.54 11.75
N ALA A 23 3.36 21.71 12.30
CA ALA A 23 2.51 22.89 12.18
C ALA A 23 2.34 23.35 10.72
N ARG A 24 3.40 23.26 9.91
CA ARG A 24 3.33 23.56 8.46
C ARG A 24 2.50 22.54 7.71
N ALA A 25 2.71 21.25 7.96
CA ALA A 25 1.93 20.18 7.33
C ALA A 25 0.43 20.30 7.67
N ALA A 26 0.10 20.55 8.93
CA ALA A 26 -1.27 20.80 9.38
C ALA A 26 -1.87 22.07 8.73
N GLY A 27 -1.08 23.14 8.56
CA GLY A 27 -1.50 24.35 7.85
C GLY A 27 -1.81 24.09 6.37
N ALA A 28 -0.90 23.43 5.66
CA ALA A 28 -1.08 23.08 4.24
C ALA A 28 -2.28 22.13 4.04
N LEU A 29 -2.41 21.13 4.93
CA LEU A 29 -3.53 20.20 4.90
C LEU A 29 -4.86 20.93 5.09
N ARG A 30 -4.96 21.83 6.08
CA ARG A 30 -6.17 22.64 6.30
C ARG A 30 -6.57 23.46 5.07
N HIS A 31 -5.62 24.07 4.38
CA HIS A 31 -5.92 24.78 3.13
C HIS A 31 -6.45 23.84 2.05
N LEU A 32 -5.88 22.64 1.94
CA LEU A 32 -6.22 21.65 0.93
C LEU A 32 -7.59 20.98 1.14
N VAL A 33 -7.90 20.57 2.38
CA VAL A 33 -9.10 19.76 2.68
C VAL A 33 -10.12 20.48 3.56
N GLY A 34 -9.79 21.65 4.10
CA GLY A 34 -10.65 22.44 4.98
C GLY A 34 -12.03 22.75 4.42
N PRO A 35 -12.19 23.10 3.12
CA PRO A 35 -13.52 23.30 2.54
C PRO A 35 -14.43 22.07 2.60
N ALA A 36 -13.87 20.85 2.55
CA ALA A 36 -14.62 19.59 2.56
C ALA A 36 -14.78 19.00 3.96
N LEU A 37 -13.74 19.12 4.80
CA LEU A 37 -13.75 18.61 6.18
C LEU A 37 -14.26 19.62 7.21
N GLY A 38 -14.43 20.88 6.81
CA GLY A 38 -14.86 21.95 7.69
C GLY A 38 -13.86 22.26 8.80
N THR A 39 -12.54 22.11 8.57
CA THR A 39 -11.54 22.38 9.61
C THR A 39 -11.43 23.87 9.86
N GLU A 40 -11.60 24.30 11.11
CA GLU A 40 -11.65 25.71 11.52
C GLU A 40 -10.41 26.14 12.30
N ASP A 41 -10.14 27.44 12.29
CA ASP A 41 -9.13 28.03 13.16
C ASP A 41 -9.64 28.18 14.61
N LEU A 42 -8.70 28.34 15.56
CA LEU A 42 -9.02 28.29 17.00
C LEU A 42 -10.07 29.32 17.44
N GLU A 43 -10.04 30.54 16.89
CA GLU A 43 -11.02 31.59 17.20
C GLU A 43 -12.43 31.21 16.71
N GLU A 44 -12.55 30.68 15.49
CA GLU A 44 -13.82 30.20 14.94
C GLU A 44 -14.39 29.03 15.75
N ARG A 45 -13.52 28.16 16.26
CA ARG A 45 -13.89 27.04 17.15
C ARG A 45 -14.46 27.54 18.47
N GLU A 46 -13.87 28.57 19.08
CA GLU A 46 -14.37 29.16 20.33
C GLU A 46 -15.73 29.85 20.15
N GLU A 47 -15.88 30.65 19.09
CA GLU A 47 -17.15 31.32 18.77
C GLU A 47 -18.28 30.31 18.49
N ARG A 48 -17.99 29.27 17.70
CA ARG A 48 -18.96 28.21 17.45
C ARG A 48 -19.27 27.38 18.68
N ALA A 49 -18.30 27.12 19.56
CA ALA A 49 -18.56 26.43 20.82
C ALA A 49 -19.56 27.21 21.70
N ALA A 50 -19.42 28.54 21.78
CA ALA A 50 -20.36 29.39 22.49
C ALA A 50 -21.76 29.36 21.86
N ALA A 51 -21.86 29.45 20.52
CA ALA A 51 -23.13 29.36 19.80
C ALA A 51 -23.81 27.98 19.97
N ARG A 52 -23.03 26.89 19.93
CA ARG A 52 -23.50 25.52 20.17
C ARG A 52 -24.10 25.37 21.56
N HIS A 53 -23.43 25.87 22.59
CA HIS A 53 -23.93 25.78 23.96
C HIS A 53 -25.28 26.47 24.15
N GLN A 54 -25.48 27.63 23.50
CA GLN A 54 -26.78 28.31 23.54
C GLN A 54 -27.88 27.51 22.82
N LEU A 55 -27.55 26.87 21.69
CA LEU A 55 -28.48 26.03 20.94
C LEU A 55 -28.88 24.77 21.72
N GLU A 56 -27.94 24.11 22.38
CA GLU A 56 -28.21 22.96 23.26
C GLU A 56 -29.20 23.32 24.36
N GLN A 57 -28.99 24.45 25.04
CA GLN A 57 -29.89 24.94 26.09
C GLN A 57 -31.31 25.20 25.54
N ALA A 58 -31.41 25.80 24.35
CA ALA A 58 -32.69 26.09 23.71
C ALA A 58 -33.44 24.80 23.30
N LEU A 59 -32.74 23.79 22.77
CA LEU A 59 -33.31 22.50 22.39
C LEU A 59 -33.77 21.70 23.62
N ALA A 60 -32.99 21.72 24.70
CA ALA A 60 -33.38 21.11 25.97
C ALA A 60 -34.65 21.75 26.55
N ALA A 61 -34.78 23.08 26.43
CA ALA A 61 -35.94 23.82 26.92
C ALA A 61 -37.21 23.59 26.07
N SER A 62 -37.09 23.28 24.77
CA SER A 62 -38.26 23.09 23.89
C SER A 62 -39.09 21.85 24.25
N GLY A 63 -38.45 20.80 24.78
CA GLY A 63 -39.10 19.53 25.11
C GLY A 63 -39.77 18.82 23.90
N GLY A 64 -40.51 17.74 24.20
CA GLY A 64 -41.28 17.00 23.20
C GLY A 64 -40.43 16.26 22.16
N LEU A 65 -41.04 15.87 21.03
CA LEU A 65 -40.34 15.17 19.95
C LEU A 65 -39.35 16.07 19.21
N ALA A 66 -39.72 17.33 18.95
CA ALA A 66 -38.87 18.29 18.25
C ALA A 66 -37.58 18.61 19.04
N GLY A 67 -37.69 18.83 20.35
CA GLY A 67 -36.52 19.06 21.21
C GLY A 67 -35.58 17.85 21.24
N ARG A 68 -36.12 16.62 21.37
CA ARG A 68 -35.31 15.39 21.32
C ARG A 68 -34.65 15.16 19.95
N ALA A 69 -35.38 15.42 18.87
CA ALA A 69 -34.86 15.26 17.52
C ALA A 69 -33.75 16.28 17.23
N GLY A 70 -33.95 17.55 17.64
CA GLY A 70 -32.95 18.59 17.47
C GLY A 70 -31.70 18.36 18.33
N ALA A 71 -31.85 17.93 19.59
CA ALA A 71 -30.71 17.59 20.45
C ALA A 71 -29.89 16.45 19.85
N ARG A 72 -30.54 15.36 19.40
CA ARG A 72 -29.85 14.25 18.74
C ARG A 72 -29.10 14.68 17.47
N TRP A 73 -29.74 15.50 16.63
CA TRP A 73 -29.11 16.00 15.41
C TRP A 73 -27.85 16.82 15.73
N LEU A 74 -27.90 17.66 16.77
CA LEU A 74 -26.76 18.46 17.20
C LEU A 74 -25.62 17.58 17.72
N ASP A 75 -25.92 16.58 18.56
CA ASP A 75 -24.94 15.61 19.05
C ASP A 75 -24.28 14.85 17.89
N ASP A 76 -25.08 14.37 16.94
CA ASP A 76 -24.60 13.64 15.75
C ASP A 76 -23.67 14.54 14.91
N GLU A 77 -24.05 15.81 14.66
CA GLU A 77 -23.24 16.75 13.87
C GLU A 77 -21.93 17.15 14.57
N ILE A 78 -21.95 17.32 15.89
CA ILE A 78 -20.74 17.55 16.69
C ILE A 78 -19.80 16.35 16.59
N GLY A 79 -20.33 15.13 16.74
CA GLY A 79 -19.57 13.90 16.59
C GLY A 79 -18.95 13.78 15.20
N HIS A 80 -19.71 14.07 14.16
CA HIS A 80 -19.26 14.10 12.78
C HIS A 80 -18.09 15.06 12.57
N GLN A 81 -18.21 16.28 13.08
CA GLN A 81 -17.16 17.28 12.96
C GLN A 81 -15.88 16.88 13.69
N ASN A 82 -15.99 16.38 14.93
CA ASN A 82 -14.84 15.89 15.70
C ASN A 82 -14.10 14.76 14.96
N ASN A 83 -14.82 13.88 14.27
CA ASN A 83 -14.23 12.79 13.50
C ASN A 83 -13.47 13.32 12.28
N ARG A 84 -14.05 14.26 11.52
CA ARG A 84 -13.38 14.91 10.37
C ARG A 84 -12.08 15.59 10.78
N GLU A 85 -12.10 16.35 11.88
CA GLU A 85 -10.93 17.04 12.42
C GLU A 85 -9.87 16.05 12.90
N SER A 86 -10.26 15.01 13.63
CA SER A 86 -9.32 13.94 14.07
C SER A 86 -8.63 13.27 12.89
N VAL A 87 -9.37 12.97 11.81
CA VAL A 87 -8.81 12.37 10.60
C VAL A 87 -7.81 13.31 9.92
N ALA A 88 -8.12 14.61 9.87
CA ALA A 88 -7.19 15.61 9.33
C ALA A 88 -5.90 15.69 10.16
N GLU A 89 -6.01 15.73 11.49
CA GLU A 89 -4.86 15.76 12.40
C GLU A 89 -3.96 14.52 12.21
N LEU A 90 -4.53 13.32 12.25
CA LEU A 90 -3.81 12.07 12.00
C LEU A 90 -3.16 12.02 10.61
N THR A 91 -3.82 12.59 9.60
CA THR A 91 -3.25 12.65 8.23
C THR A 91 -2.00 13.51 8.21
N ALA A 92 -2.03 14.67 8.88
CA ALA A 92 -0.87 15.54 8.97
C ALA A 92 0.31 14.85 9.66
N GLU A 93 0.05 14.08 10.73
CA GLU A 93 1.06 13.28 11.42
C GLU A 93 1.69 12.24 10.47
N ILE A 94 0.86 11.46 9.78
CA ILE A 94 1.29 10.43 8.81
C ILE A 94 2.15 11.02 7.69
N LEU A 95 1.76 12.18 7.15
CA LEU A 95 2.53 12.85 6.11
C LEU A 95 3.91 13.26 6.61
N VAL A 96 4.02 13.80 7.83
CA VAL A 96 5.29 14.26 8.41
C VAL A 96 6.25 13.12 8.72
N GLU A 97 5.72 11.98 9.21
CA GLU A 97 6.50 10.79 9.55
C GLU A 97 7.18 10.16 8.32
N ASP A 98 6.51 10.17 7.18
CA ASP A 98 6.93 9.48 5.94
C ASP A 98 7.77 10.35 4.97
N ASP A 99 8.10 11.59 5.34
CA ASP A 99 8.83 12.59 4.53
C ASP A 99 10.31 12.23 4.21
N GLY A 100 10.64 10.95 4.10
CA GLY A 100 11.89 10.47 3.52
C GLY A 100 11.97 10.56 1.99
N ASN A 101 10.87 10.87 1.29
CA ASN A 101 10.86 10.86 -0.17
C ASN A 101 9.83 11.83 -0.81
N GLY A 102 10.28 13.04 -1.16
CA GLY A 102 9.69 13.83 -2.26
C GLY A 102 9.04 15.16 -1.87
N ASP A 103 9.86 16.21 -1.77
CA ASP A 103 9.41 17.60 -1.95
C ASP A 103 9.14 17.83 -3.45
N SER A 104 7.98 17.36 -3.93
CA SER A 104 7.44 17.89 -5.19
C SER A 104 6.77 19.20 -4.83
N GLY A 105 7.44 20.33 -5.08
CA GLY A 105 6.98 21.68 -4.75
C GLY A 105 5.70 22.17 -5.46
N GLU A 106 4.85 21.25 -5.96
CA GLU A 106 3.48 21.52 -6.40
C GLU A 106 2.50 21.11 -5.29
N GLU A 107 1.58 22.01 -4.96
CA GLU A 107 0.46 21.69 -4.05
C GLU A 107 -0.41 20.60 -4.70
N PRO A 108 -0.63 19.45 -4.03
CA PRO A 108 -1.46 18.39 -4.57
C PRO A 108 -2.88 18.90 -4.76
N THR A 109 -3.47 18.65 -5.92
CA THR A 109 -4.88 18.98 -6.20
C THR A 109 -5.72 17.73 -6.10
N LEU A 110 -6.73 17.74 -5.23
CA LEU A 110 -7.66 16.62 -5.00
C LEU A 110 -8.98 16.84 -5.74
N ASP A 111 -9.59 15.75 -6.20
CA ASP A 111 -10.91 15.79 -6.83
C ASP A 111 -11.99 16.20 -5.79
N PRO A 112 -12.77 17.27 -6.03
CA PRO A 112 -13.82 17.71 -5.11
C PRO A 112 -14.89 16.66 -4.83
N ASP A 113 -15.28 15.87 -5.84
CA ASP A 113 -16.30 14.82 -5.68
C ASP A 113 -15.76 13.68 -4.80
N TRP A 114 -14.48 13.35 -4.97
CA TRP A 114 -13.78 12.41 -4.11
C TRP A 114 -13.70 12.90 -2.68
N LEU A 115 -13.32 14.17 -2.46
CA LEU A 115 -13.24 14.78 -1.14
C LEU A 115 -14.58 14.80 -0.42
N ASN A 116 -15.66 15.13 -1.13
CA ASN A 116 -17.01 15.12 -0.58
C ASN A 116 -17.42 13.71 -0.14
N LEU A 117 -17.18 12.69 -0.97
CA LEU A 117 -17.49 11.31 -0.62
C LEU A 117 -16.64 10.83 0.57
N PHE A 118 -15.33 11.13 0.54
CA PHE A 118 -14.41 10.84 1.64
C PHE A 118 -14.89 11.45 2.95
N ALA A 119 -15.22 12.75 2.96
CA ALA A 119 -15.69 13.47 4.15
C ALA A 119 -16.95 12.81 4.73
N SER A 120 -17.89 12.41 3.86
CA SER A 120 -19.14 11.73 4.28
C SER A 120 -18.94 10.36 4.93
N HIS A 121 -17.78 9.73 4.70
CA HIS A 121 -17.40 8.47 5.33
C HIS A 121 -16.55 8.71 6.59
N ALA A 122 -15.58 9.62 6.51
CA ALA A 122 -14.70 9.97 7.62
C ALA A 122 -15.47 10.56 8.82
N GLU A 123 -16.51 11.34 8.58
CA GLU A 123 -17.38 11.90 9.64
C GLU A 123 -18.04 10.82 10.51
N LYS A 124 -18.25 9.61 9.98
CA LYS A 124 -18.91 8.49 10.68
C LYS A 124 -17.90 7.60 11.42
N ALA A 125 -16.62 7.93 11.39
CA ALA A 125 -15.55 7.12 11.97
C ALA A 125 -15.47 7.27 13.50
N SER A 126 -16.30 6.54 14.23
CA SER A 126 -16.40 6.67 15.70
C SER A 126 -15.24 6.06 16.50
N GLY A 127 -14.52 5.07 15.94
CA GLY A 127 -13.38 4.42 16.59
C GLY A 127 -12.03 5.00 16.17
N ASP A 128 -11.05 5.00 17.07
CA ASP A 128 -9.67 5.48 16.80
C ASP A 128 -9.06 4.76 15.60
N SER A 129 -9.17 3.42 15.54
CA SER A 129 -8.65 2.61 14.44
C SER A 129 -9.28 2.96 13.08
N LEU A 130 -10.55 3.34 13.08
CA LEU A 130 -11.26 3.72 11.86
C LEU A 130 -10.82 5.13 11.39
N ARG A 131 -10.61 6.06 12.33
CA ARG A 131 -10.03 7.38 12.03
C ARG A 131 -8.61 7.27 11.49
N GLU A 132 -7.77 6.43 12.09
CA GLU A 132 -6.41 6.13 11.58
C GLU A 132 -6.43 5.56 10.16
N MET A 133 -7.35 4.62 9.89
CA MET A 133 -7.50 4.07 8.54
C MET A 133 -7.89 5.16 7.53
N TRP A 134 -8.89 5.99 7.83
CA TRP A 134 -9.28 7.10 6.94
C TRP A 134 -8.16 8.12 6.77
N ALA A 135 -7.36 8.36 7.79
CA ALA A 135 -6.19 9.24 7.70
C ALA A 135 -5.13 8.67 6.74
N ARG A 136 -4.87 7.37 6.76
CA ARG A 136 -3.97 6.70 5.79
C ARG A 136 -4.51 6.74 4.36
N VAL A 137 -5.83 6.58 4.19
CA VAL A 137 -6.51 6.74 2.90
C VAL A 137 -6.27 8.15 2.35
N LEU A 138 -6.51 9.19 3.16
CA LEU A 138 -6.29 10.58 2.75
C LEU A 138 -4.82 10.88 2.45
N ALA A 139 -3.90 10.42 3.30
CA ALA A 139 -2.46 10.58 3.07
C ALA A 139 -2.02 9.93 1.74
N GLY A 140 -2.56 8.75 1.40
CA GLY A 140 -2.30 8.08 0.13
C GLY A 140 -2.75 8.89 -1.08
N GLU A 141 -3.96 9.46 -1.02
CA GLU A 141 -4.51 10.30 -2.09
C GLU A 141 -3.75 11.62 -2.22
N ILE A 142 -3.34 12.25 -1.11
CA ILE A 142 -2.52 13.48 -1.12
C ILE A 142 -1.16 13.23 -1.78
N ARG A 143 -0.50 12.11 -1.45
CA ARG A 143 0.80 11.75 -2.03
C ARG A 143 0.72 11.45 -3.51
N LYS A 144 -0.41 10.90 -3.95
CA LYS A 144 -0.62 10.52 -5.34
C LYS A 144 -2.10 10.72 -5.70
N PRO A 145 -2.47 11.93 -6.16
CA PRO A 145 -3.85 12.19 -6.59
C PRO A 145 -4.31 11.18 -7.64
N GLY A 146 -5.54 10.69 -7.49
CA GLY A 146 -6.15 9.63 -8.30
C GLY A 146 -5.72 8.22 -7.94
N ALA A 147 -5.00 8.01 -6.82
CA ALA A 147 -4.57 6.67 -6.39
C ALA A 147 -5.72 5.85 -5.80
N ILE A 148 -6.74 6.49 -5.22
CA ILE A 148 -7.86 5.84 -4.57
C ILE A 148 -9.15 6.20 -5.30
N SER A 149 -9.87 5.19 -5.78
CA SER A 149 -11.14 5.40 -6.46
C SER A 149 -12.32 5.58 -5.49
N LEU A 150 -13.40 6.21 -5.96
CA LEU A 150 -14.67 6.30 -5.22
C LEU A 150 -15.20 4.92 -4.79
N ARG A 151 -15.00 3.89 -5.64
CA ARG A 151 -15.37 2.51 -5.30
C ARG A 151 -14.58 1.99 -4.10
N THR A 152 -13.31 2.34 -3.99
CA THR A 152 -12.46 1.94 -2.85
C THR A 152 -12.87 2.67 -1.57
N LEU A 153 -13.29 3.94 -1.65
CA LEU A 153 -13.89 4.64 -0.50
C LEU A 153 -15.14 3.91 -0.01
N GLN A 154 -16.02 3.53 -0.94
CA GLN A 154 -17.25 2.83 -0.59
C GLN A 154 -16.96 1.45 0.05
N PHE A 155 -16.00 0.70 -0.50
CA PHE A 155 -15.56 -0.57 0.10
C PHE A 155 -14.97 -0.37 1.50
N ALA A 156 -14.11 0.65 1.69
CA ALA A 156 -13.53 0.97 2.99
C ALA A 156 -14.61 1.28 4.04
N SER A 157 -15.72 1.91 3.62
CA SER A 157 -16.84 2.23 4.52
C SER A 157 -17.63 1.00 5.00
N THR A 158 -17.53 -0.12 4.31
CA THR A 158 -18.21 -1.39 4.64
C THR A 158 -17.25 -2.46 5.14
N LEU A 159 -15.97 -2.13 5.32
CA LEU A 159 -14.94 -3.08 5.70
C LEU A 159 -15.17 -3.62 7.12
N ASP A 160 -15.25 -4.94 7.25
CA ASP A 160 -15.37 -5.62 8.54
C ASP A 160 -14.03 -6.24 8.99
N LEU A 161 -13.98 -6.66 10.26
CA LEU A 161 -12.76 -7.21 10.85
C LEU A 161 -12.27 -8.51 10.18
N PRO A 162 -13.15 -9.49 9.85
CA PRO A 162 -12.76 -10.66 9.07
C PRO A 162 -12.08 -10.30 7.73
N THR A 163 -12.68 -9.39 6.97
CA THR A 163 -12.15 -8.98 5.67
C THR A 163 -10.83 -8.24 5.82
N ALA A 164 -10.71 -7.33 6.79
CA ALA A 164 -9.47 -6.63 7.08
C ALA A 164 -8.31 -7.60 7.43
N LYS A 165 -8.58 -8.62 8.25
CA LYS A 165 -7.60 -9.66 8.58
C LYS A 165 -7.21 -10.50 7.36
N ALA A 166 -8.19 -10.85 6.52
CA ALA A 166 -7.93 -11.59 5.30
C ALA A 166 -7.06 -10.79 4.32
N MET A 167 -7.34 -9.49 4.17
CA MET A 167 -6.51 -8.57 3.39
C MET A 167 -5.09 -8.48 3.92
N GLN A 168 -4.92 -8.38 5.24
CA GLN A 168 -3.60 -8.34 5.87
C GLN A 168 -2.82 -9.64 5.63
N ALA A 169 -3.48 -10.80 5.74
CA ALA A 169 -2.86 -12.09 5.46
C ALA A 169 -2.46 -12.23 3.98
N MET A 170 -3.27 -11.69 3.07
CA MET A 170 -2.99 -11.65 1.63
C MET A 170 -1.85 -10.69 1.28
N ALA A 171 -1.70 -9.60 2.01
CA ALA A 171 -0.86 -8.46 1.66
C ALA A 171 0.60 -8.83 1.35
N SER A 172 1.21 -9.72 2.15
CA SER A 172 2.60 -10.18 1.96
C SER A 172 2.80 -11.08 0.74
N TRP A 173 1.71 -11.66 0.20
CA TRP A 173 1.73 -12.54 -0.96
C TRP A 173 1.57 -11.80 -2.28
N VAL A 174 1.19 -10.53 -2.26
CA VAL A 174 1.02 -9.76 -3.49
C VAL A 174 2.38 -9.37 -4.06
N TYR A 175 2.69 -9.88 -5.25
CA TYR A 175 3.89 -9.46 -5.97
C TYR A 175 3.55 -8.48 -7.10
N ASN A 176 4.49 -7.59 -7.40
CA ASN A 176 4.36 -6.50 -8.36
C ASN A 176 3.08 -5.66 -8.14
N GLY A 177 2.53 -5.64 -6.92
CA GLY A 177 1.28 -4.97 -6.57
C GLY A 177 0.04 -5.47 -7.32
N THR A 178 0.08 -6.64 -7.96
CA THR A 178 -0.96 -7.00 -8.95
C THR A 178 -1.51 -8.42 -8.84
N ASN A 179 -0.73 -9.38 -8.34
CA ASN A 179 -1.09 -10.79 -8.38
C ASN A 179 -0.62 -11.51 -7.11
N LEU A 180 -1.36 -12.55 -6.75
CA LEU A 180 -0.92 -13.57 -5.80
C LEU A 180 -0.30 -14.74 -6.60
N PRO A 181 0.85 -15.29 -6.19
CA PRO A 181 1.35 -16.50 -6.82
C PRO A 181 0.40 -17.66 -6.52
N TYR A 182 0.27 -18.65 -7.42
CA TYR A 182 -0.57 -19.83 -7.17
C TYR A 182 -0.22 -20.56 -5.86
N LEU A 183 1.05 -20.48 -5.43
CA LEU A 183 1.51 -20.96 -4.12
C LEU A 183 0.73 -20.36 -2.94
N ALA A 184 0.28 -19.10 -3.03
CA ALA A 184 -0.55 -18.48 -2.00
C ALA A 184 -1.83 -19.29 -1.75
N GLY A 185 -2.40 -19.87 -2.82
CA GLY A 185 -3.54 -20.78 -2.76
C GLY A 185 -3.32 -22.05 -1.92
N LYS A 186 -2.05 -22.46 -1.74
CA LYS A 186 -1.67 -23.62 -0.94
C LYS A 186 -1.26 -23.27 0.50
N LYS A 187 -1.02 -21.98 0.77
CA LYS A 187 -0.39 -21.50 2.01
C LYS A 187 -1.33 -20.66 2.85
N LEU A 188 -2.24 -19.92 2.23
CA LEU A 188 -3.32 -19.23 2.91
C LEU A 188 -4.45 -20.22 3.24
N PRO A 189 -5.15 -20.05 4.39
CA PRO A 189 -6.33 -20.85 4.71
C PRO A 189 -7.39 -20.72 3.61
N PHE A 190 -8.10 -21.82 3.33
CA PHE A 190 -9.15 -21.84 2.32
C PHE A 190 -10.23 -20.79 2.60
N GLU A 191 -10.65 -20.65 3.85
CA GLU A 191 -11.65 -19.69 4.30
C GLU A 191 -11.21 -18.24 4.07
N THR A 192 -9.90 -17.98 4.16
CA THR A 192 -9.33 -16.65 3.87
C THR A 192 -9.43 -16.33 2.38
N LEU A 193 -9.05 -17.28 1.52
CA LEU A 193 -9.13 -17.11 0.06
C LEU A 193 -10.58 -17.00 -0.41
N GLN A 194 -11.47 -17.80 0.16
CA GLN A 194 -12.90 -17.73 -0.14
C GLN A 194 -13.47 -16.37 0.24
N LEU A 195 -13.21 -15.87 1.45
CA LEU A 195 -13.67 -14.55 1.86
C LEU A 195 -13.15 -13.44 0.95
N LEU A 196 -11.85 -13.45 0.62
CA LEU A 196 -11.26 -12.47 -0.31
C LEU A 196 -11.92 -12.51 -1.70
N HIS A 197 -12.30 -13.68 -2.16
CA HIS A 197 -13.00 -13.84 -3.44
C HIS A 197 -14.44 -13.34 -3.36
N ASP A 198 -15.17 -13.72 -2.31
CA ASP A 198 -16.57 -13.33 -2.09
C ASP A 198 -16.72 -11.80 -1.92
N GLU A 199 -15.74 -11.16 -1.30
CA GLU A 199 -15.62 -9.69 -1.18
C GLU A 199 -15.10 -9.00 -2.47
N GLY A 200 -14.81 -9.76 -3.52
CA GLY A 200 -14.33 -9.23 -4.80
C GLY A 200 -12.92 -8.60 -4.74
N LEU A 201 -12.10 -9.00 -3.76
CA LEU A 201 -10.73 -8.52 -3.58
C LEU A 201 -9.72 -9.28 -4.43
N ILE A 202 -10.02 -10.54 -4.74
CA ILE A 202 -9.22 -11.40 -5.62
C ILE A 202 -10.10 -12.10 -6.63
N GLY A 203 -9.49 -12.67 -7.67
CA GLY A 203 -10.20 -13.53 -8.61
C GLY A 203 -11.20 -12.74 -9.47
N SER A 204 -10.91 -11.48 -9.78
CA SER A 204 -11.74 -10.62 -10.66
C SER A 204 -11.88 -11.17 -12.11
N LEU A 205 -11.30 -12.32 -12.38
CA LEU A 205 -11.28 -13.03 -13.66
C LEU A 205 -11.65 -14.49 -13.37
N ASP A 206 -12.77 -14.96 -13.92
CA ASP A 206 -13.31 -16.33 -13.71
C ASP A 206 -12.46 -17.44 -14.37
N SER A 207 -11.39 -17.07 -15.07
CA SER A 207 -10.48 -18.02 -15.72
C SER A 207 -9.06 -17.79 -15.23
N ASN A 208 -8.30 -18.90 -15.09
CA ASN A 208 -6.87 -18.91 -14.78
C ASN A 208 -6.08 -18.17 -15.88
N ILE A 209 -6.11 -16.84 -15.87
CA ILE A 209 -5.25 -16.03 -16.70
C ILE A 209 -3.84 -16.21 -16.15
N THR A 210 -3.01 -16.89 -16.93
CA THR A 210 -1.63 -17.05 -16.56
C THR A 210 -0.89 -15.76 -16.87
N ASN A 211 -0.26 -15.18 -15.84
CA ASN A 211 0.62 -14.04 -16.07
C ASN A 211 1.85 -14.51 -16.84
N SER A 212 2.09 -13.94 -18.02
CA SER A 212 3.22 -14.29 -18.87
C SER A 212 4.33 -13.27 -18.69
N VAL A 213 5.48 -13.72 -18.22
CA VAL A 213 6.65 -12.86 -18.00
C VAL A 213 7.66 -13.13 -19.10
N THR A 214 7.95 -12.12 -19.90
CA THR A 214 9.06 -12.18 -20.88
C THR A 214 10.37 -11.85 -20.18
N LEU A 215 11.45 -12.55 -20.53
CA LEU A 215 12.79 -12.36 -20.01
C LEU A 215 13.67 -11.72 -21.11
N PRO A 216 13.70 -10.37 -21.26
CA PRO A 216 14.32 -9.72 -22.41
C PRO A 216 15.80 -10.07 -22.55
N GLU A 217 16.56 -9.91 -21.46
CA GLU A 217 17.98 -10.26 -21.36
C GLU A 217 18.20 -11.53 -20.53
N GLY A 218 17.18 -12.38 -20.47
CA GLY A 218 17.20 -13.60 -19.68
C GLY A 218 16.96 -13.39 -18.19
N TRP A 219 16.60 -12.19 -17.73
CA TRP A 219 16.21 -11.91 -16.35
C TRP A 219 14.81 -11.32 -16.24
N ALA A 220 14.12 -11.63 -15.15
CA ALA A 220 12.92 -10.96 -14.69
C ALA A 220 12.86 -10.97 -13.16
N ALA A 221 11.96 -10.18 -12.58
CA ALA A 221 11.79 -10.05 -11.14
C ALA A 221 10.32 -10.06 -10.71
N ALA A 222 10.05 -10.67 -9.56
CA ALA A 222 8.80 -10.54 -8.82
C ALA A 222 9.07 -9.77 -7.51
N MET A 223 8.38 -8.66 -7.31
CA MET A 223 8.61 -7.71 -6.23
C MET A 223 7.58 -7.88 -5.11
N PHE A 224 8.02 -8.22 -3.92
CA PHE A 224 7.20 -8.33 -2.71
C PHE A 224 7.58 -7.20 -1.76
N GLY A 225 6.90 -6.06 -1.89
CA GLY A 225 7.33 -4.83 -1.22
C GLY A 225 8.72 -4.42 -1.70
N ASP A 226 9.68 -4.36 -0.77
CA ASP A 226 11.08 -4.03 -1.03
C ASP A 226 12.00 -5.26 -1.22
N ILE A 227 11.44 -6.47 -1.20
CA ILE A 227 12.19 -7.71 -1.46
C ILE A 227 11.88 -8.20 -2.87
N GLY A 228 12.92 -8.42 -3.66
CA GLY A 228 12.82 -8.92 -5.02
C GLY A 228 13.21 -10.39 -5.11
N VAL A 229 12.46 -11.16 -5.90
CA VAL A 229 12.84 -12.49 -6.38
C VAL A 229 13.20 -12.36 -7.86
N PHE A 230 14.50 -12.36 -8.15
CA PHE A 230 15.05 -12.29 -9.50
C PHE A 230 15.30 -13.69 -10.00
N PHE A 231 14.82 -14.01 -11.20
CA PHE A 231 15.02 -15.31 -11.81
C PHE A 231 15.56 -15.17 -13.23
N LYS A 232 16.45 -16.11 -13.58
CA LYS A 232 17.15 -16.15 -14.86
C LYS A 232 16.66 -17.32 -15.70
N GLY A 233 16.43 -17.07 -16.97
CA GLY A 233 16.18 -18.06 -18.01
C GLY A 233 16.93 -17.69 -19.30
N SER A 234 16.47 -18.20 -20.43
CA SER A 234 17.03 -17.85 -21.74
C SER A 234 16.54 -16.45 -22.18
N PRO A 235 17.37 -15.64 -22.86
CA PRO A 235 16.92 -14.37 -23.43
C PRO A 235 15.73 -14.56 -24.39
N GLY A 236 14.72 -13.69 -24.28
CA GLY A 236 13.47 -13.76 -25.04
C GLY A 236 12.50 -14.86 -24.56
N GLN A 237 12.84 -15.64 -23.54
CA GLN A 237 11.97 -16.68 -23.01
C GLN A 237 10.73 -16.08 -22.37
N VAL A 238 9.58 -16.74 -22.55
CA VAL A 238 8.34 -16.40 -21.87
C VAL A 238 8.07 -17.46 -20.81
N LEU A 239 7.97 -17.03 -19.56
CA LEU A 239 7.59 -17.87 -18.42
C LEU A 239 6.12 -17.67 -18.08
N SER A 240 5.48 -18.78 -17.74
CA SER A 240 4.08 -18.87 -17.38
C SER A 240 3.97 -18.90 -15.86
N LEU A 241 3.57 -17.79 -15.24
CA LEU A 241 3.41 -17.67 -13.79
C LEU A 241 1.92 -17.71 -13.43
N PRO A 242 1.34 -18.89 -13.14
CA PRO A 242 -0.05 -18.98 -12.71
C PRO A 242 -0.23 -18.24 -11.38
N GLY A 243 -1.32 -17.49 -11.28
CA GLY A 243 -1.60 -16.66 -10.12
C GLY A 243 -3.06 -16.26 -10.05
N ILE A 244 -3.43 -15.72 -8.89
CA ILE A 244 -4.75 -15.17 -8.64
C ILE A 244 -4.65 -13.66 -8.83
N SER A 245 -5.51 -13.10 -9.68
CA SER A 245 -5.55 -11.64 -9.90
C SER A 245 -6.03 -10.93 -8.63
N VAL A 246 -5.42 -9.79 -8.33
CA VAL A 246 -5.89 -8.88 -7.28
C VAL A 246 -6.78 -7.82 -7.93
N SER A 247 -7.92 -7.48 -7.31
CA SER A 247 -8.84 -6.49 -7.85
C SER A 247 -8.29 -5.07 -7.71
N ARG A 248 -8.88 -4.11 -8.45
CA ARG A 248 -8.48 -2.69 -8.33
C ARG A 248 -8.63 -2.19 -6.89
N VAL A 249 -9.76 -2.49 -6.25
CA VAL A 249 -10.06 -2.07 -4.86
C VAL A 249 -8.99 -2.58 -3.91
N ALA A 250 -8.64 -3.86 -4.00
CA ALA A 250 -7.61 -4.45 -3.16
C ALA A 250 -6.23 -3.80 -3.41
N LYS A 251 -5.85 -3.49 -4.66
CA LYS A 251 -4.56 -2.83 -4.94
C LYS A 251 -4.48 -1.42 -4.36
N GLU A 252 -5.53 -0.63 -4.55
CA GLU A 252 -5.60 0.74 -4.04
C GLU A 252 -5.54 0.73 -2.50
N PHE A 253 -6.26 -0.18 -1.86
CA PHE A 253 -6.27 -0.30 -0.41
C PHE A 253 -4.97 -0.87 0.16
N LEU A 254 -4.33 -1.84 -0.49
CA LEU A 254 -3.02 -2.34 -0.06
C LEU A 254 -1.94 -1.24 -0.12
N GLY A 255 -2.09 -0.24 -1.00
CA GLY A 255 -1.21 0.93 -1.04
C GLY A 255 -1.27 1.83 0.20
N THR A 256 -2.33 1.72 1.01
CA THR A 256 -2.48 2.49 2.27
C THR A 256 -1.95 1.72 3.49
N ILE A 257 -1.73 0.42 3.35
CA ILE A 257 -1.24 -0.46 4.41
C ILE A 257 0.28 -0.58 4.31
N SER A 258 0.98 -0.37 5.42
CA SER A 258 2.41 -0.67 5.50
C SER A 258 2.60 -2.19 5.43
N LEU A 259 3.14 -2.69 4.33
CA LEU A 259 3.48 -4.11 4.19
C LEU A 259 4.67 -4.44 5.07
N THR A 260 4.51 -5.40 5.99
CA THR A 260 5.63 -5.92 6.77
C THR A 260 6.61 -6.63 5.85
N ARG A 261 7.91 -6.42 6.07
CA ARG A 261 8.99 -7.16 5.39
C ARG A 261 9.03 -8.62 5.86
N ASP A 262 8.15 -9.45 5.32
CA ASP A 262 8.21 -10.89 5.53
C ASP A 262 9.08 -11.53 4.45
N GLN A 263 10.28 -11.98 4.82
CA GLN A 263 11.20 -12.66 3.92
C GLN A 263 10.75 -14.09 3.59
N ALA A 264 9.86 -14.69 4.41
CA ALA A 264 9.43 -16.07 4.24
C ALA A 264 8.63 -16.25 2.94
N VAL A 265 7.79 -15.28 2.58
CA VAL A 265 6.94 -15.35 1.39
C VAL A 265 7.76 -15.30 0.09
N PRO A 266 8.67 -14.31 -0.12
CA PRO A 266 9.58 -14.30 -1.27
C PRO A 266 10.44 -15.56 -1.37
N LEU A 267 10.90 -16.12 -0.24
CA LEU A 267 11.68 -17.35 -0.22
C LEU A 267 10.87 -18.57 -0.64
N ALA A 268 9.64 -18.70 -0.14
CA ALA A 268 8.74 -19.78 -0.53
C ALA A 268 8.38 -19.71 -2.02
N PHE A 269 8.15 -18.51 -2.54
CA PHE A 269 7.95 -18.29 -3.98
C PHE A 269 9.20 -18.68 -4.80
N ALA A 270 10.39 -18.27 -4.35
CA ALA A 270 11.65 -18.66 -4.97
C ALA A 270 11.86 -20.19 -4.98
N GLU A 271 11.41 -20.91 -3.95
CA GLU A 271 11.46 -22.38 -3.90
C GLU A 271 10.52 -23.04 -4.89
N ASP A 272 9.30 -22.53 -5.04
CA ASP A 272 8.34 -23.02 -6.02
C ASP A 272 8.89 -22.86 -7.44
N LEU A 273 9.52 -21.72 -7.74
CA LEU A 273 10.19 -21.45 -9.01
C LEU A 273 11.35 -22.40 -9.33
N GLN A 274 12.03 -23.00 -8.34
CA GLN A 274 13.12 -23.95 -8.62
C GLN A 274 12.64 -25.21 -9.34
N ASN A 275 11.35 -25.54 -9.20
CA ASN A 275 10.72 -26.67 -9.89
C ASN A 275 10.53 -26.42 -11.38
N ASP A 276 10.58 -25.16 -11.84
CA ASP A 276 10.51 -24.84 -13.26
C ASP A 276 11.85 -25.14 -13.94
N SER A 277 11.82 -26.08 -14.89
CA SER A 277 12.99 -26.47 -15.69
C SER A 277 13.58 -25.34 -16.54
N LEU A 278 12.79 -24.31 -16.83
CA LEU A 278 13.18 -23.15 -17.62
C LEU A 278 14.03 -22.15 -16.82
N ILE A 279 13.98 -22.23 -15.49
CA ILE A 279 14.70 -21.33 -14.60
C ILE A 279 16.10 -21.89 -14.29
N GLN A 280 17.11 -21.08 -14.60
CA GLN A 280 18.53 -21.39 -14.51
C GLN A 280 19.19 -20.81 -13.26
N ALA A 281 18.69 -19.69 -12.75
CA ALA A 281 19.19 -19.09 -11.52
C ALA A 281 18.08 -18.31 -10.82
N ILE A 282 18.16 -18.20 -9.50
CA ILE A 282 17.24 -17.42 -8.68
C ILE A 282 18.05 -16.68 -7.61
N ARG A 283 17.75 -15.40 -7.43
CA ARG A 283 18.33 -14.55 -6.40
C ARG A 283 17.22 -13.85 -5.63
N VAL A 284 17.31 -13.84 -4.31
CA VAL A 284 16.34 -13.17 -3.43
C VAL A 284 17.08 -12.18 -2.57
N GLY A 285 16.55 -10.96 -2.43
CA GLY A 285 17.16 -9.95 -1.56
C GLY A 285 16.39 -8.63 -1.55
N PRO A 286 16.75 -7.70 -0.64
CA PRO A 286 16.29 -6.33 -0.70
C PRO A 286 16.69 -5.71 -2.04
N CYS A 287 15.80 -4.92 -2.60
CA CYS A 287 16.01 -4.30 -3.90
C CYS A 287 15.60 -2.84 -3.88
N GLN A 288 16.34 -2.05 -4.66
CA GLN A 288 16.11 -0.62 -4.78
C GLN A 288 15.67 -0.32 -6.19
N ARG A 289 14.57 0.43 -6.34
CA ARG A 289 14.13 0.90 -7.64
C ARG A 289 15.03 2.05 -8.07
N LYS A 290 15.64 1.92 -9.26
CA LYS A 290 16.43 2.96 -9.89
C LYS A 290 15.52 4.04 -10.51
N PRO A 291 16.03 5.26 -10.72
CA PRO A 291 15.28 6.34 -11.38
C PRO A 291 14.77 5.99 -12.78
N ASP A 292 15.46 5.09 -13.50
CA ASP A 292 15.06 4.59 -14.82
C ASP A 292 13.95 3.52 -14.78
N GLY A 293 13.47 3.19 -13.59
CA GLY A 293 12.42 2.20 -13.37
C GLY A 293 12.90 0.76 -13.27
N THR A 294 14.20 0.49 -13.48
CA THR A 294 14.80 -0.83 -13.25
C THR A 294 15.03 -1.08 -11.76
N PHE A 295 15.34 -2.32 -11.37
CA PHE A 295 15.63 -2.67 -9.97
C PHE A 295 17.09 -3.07 -9.83
N ASP A 296 17.77 -2.50 -8.84
CA ASP A 296 19.07 -2.99 -8.39
C ASP A 296 18.90 -3.94 -7.22
N MET A 297 19.72 -4.99 -7.21
CA MET A 297 19.88 -5.87 -6.07
C MET A 297 21.38 -6.04 -5.83
N PRO A 298 21.96 -5.25 -4.91
CA PRO A 298 23.36 -5.37 -4.56
C PRO A 298 23.69 -6.80 -4.13
N GLY A 299 24.72 -7.41 -4.72
CA GLY A 299 25.08 -8.80 -4.43
C GLY A 299 25.42 -9.08 -2.95
N ALA A 300 25.84 -8.05 -2.21
CA ALA A 300 26.15 -8.15 -0.77
C ALA A 300 24.90 -8.31 0.13
N THR A 301 23.69 -8.06 -0.40
CA THR A 301 22.43 -8.13 0.36
C THR A 301 21.57 -9.33 -0.04
N LEU A 302 22.14 -10.31 -0.74
CA LEU A 302 21.41 -11.52 -1.13
C LEU A 302 21.03 -12.35 0.11
N ILE A 303 19.74 -12.67 0.19
CA ILE A 303 19.15 -13.59 1.16
C ILE A 303 19.28 -15.03 0.66
N LYS A 304 19.10 -15.25 -0.66
CA LYS A 304 19.24 -16.57 -1.31
C LYS A 304 19.85 -16.40 -2.69
N ASP A 305 20.78 -17.30 -3.03
CA ASP A 305 21.34 -17.43 -4.37
C ASP A 305 21.31 -18.92 -4.75
N TRP A 306 20.66 -19.22 -5.87
CA TRP A 306 20.52 -20.57 -6.41
C TRP A 306 20.85 -20.55 -7.89
N THR A 307 21.66 -21.52 -8.33
CA THR A 307 22.02 -21.70 -9.73
C THR A 307 21.89 -23.17 -10.10
N ARG A 308 21.28 -23.44 -11.26
CA ARG A 308 21.22 -24.78 -11.84
C ARG A 308 22.54 -25.02 -12.60
N PRO A 309 23.25 -26.14 -12.36
CA PRO A 309 24.45 -26.44 -13.12
C PRO A 309 24.12 -26.53 -14.61
N ILE A 310 24.90 -25.85 -15.43
CA ILE A 310 24.75 -25.90 -16.90
C ILE A 310 24.96 -27.36 -17.31
N PHE A 311 23.94 -27.98 -17.90
CA PHE A 311 24.13 -29.28 -18.54
C PHE A 311 25.02 -29.07 -19.76
N VAL A 312 26.32 -29.31 -19.59
CA VAL A 312 27.25 -29.45 -20.71
C VAL A 312 27.10 -30.90 -21.16
N PRO A 313 26.45 -31.20 -22.29
CA PRO A 313 26.41 -32.57 -22.79
C PRO A 313 27.86 -33.06 -22.90
N PRO A 314 28.15 -34.31 -22.49
CA PRO A 314 29.50 -34.84 -22.62
C PRO A 314 29.90 -34.70 -24.09
N VAL A 315 30.98 -33.96 -24.33
CA VAL A 315 31.64 -33.92 -25.63
C VAL A 315 31.97 -35.37 -25.95
N THR A 316 31.22 -35.98 -26.86
CA THR A 316 31.54 -37.33 -27.30
C THR A 316 32.95 -37.25 -27.87
N PRO A 317 33.95 -37.94 -27.29
CA PRO A 317 35.27 -37.96 -27.87
C PRO A 317 35.10 -38.43 -29.32
N GLY A 318 35.56 -37.61 -30.26
CA GLY A 318 35.31 -37.84 -31.68
C GLY A 318 35.57 -39.29 -32.04
N MET A 319 34.56 -39.95 -32.62
CA MET A 319 34.83 -41.21 -33.31
C MET A 319 35.97 -40.96 -34.30
N PRO A 320 37.03 -41.78 -34.32
CA PRO A 320 38.08 -41.65 -35.31
C PRO A 320 37.45 -41.69 -36.70
N GLY A 321 37.81 -40.71 -37.52
CA GLY A 321 37.12 -40.35 -38.75
C GLY A 321 36.82 -41.53 -39.65
N MET A 322 35.54 -41.71 -39.97
CA MET A 322 35.20 -42.37 -41.22
C MET A 322 35.58 -41.41 -42.36
N PRO A 323 36.32 -41.87 -43.39
CA PRO A 323 36.58 -41.04 -44.55
C PRO A 323 35.25 -40.67 -45.22
N TYR A 324 35.02 -39.37 -45.36
CA TYR A 324 33.93 -38.82 -46.15
C TYR A 324 34.04 -39.36 -47.58
N ARG A 325 33.03 -40.12 -48.03
CA ARG A 325 32.89 -40.56 -49.42
C ARG A 325 31.86 -39.63 -50.08
N PRO A 326 32.26 -38.74 -51.00
CA PRO A 326 31.30 -37.88 -51.69
C PRO A 326 30.32 -38.74 -52.52
N PRO A 327 29.07 -38.30 -52.68
CA PRO A 327 28.11 -39.01 -53.51
C PRO A 327 28.41 -38.78 -54.99
N GLY A 328 28.82 -39.86 -55.68
CA GLY A 328 28.84 -39.95 -57.14
C GLY A 328 30.21 -39.78 -57.82
N THR A 329 30.95 -40.90 -57.92
CA THR A 329 31.72 -41.40 -59.08
C THR A 329 32.21 -42.81 -58.75
#